data_AF-A0A532DDA4-F1
#
_entry.id   AF-A0A532DDA4-F1
#
_cell.length_a   1.000
_cell.length_b   1.000
_cell.length_c   1.000
_cell.angle_alpha   90.00
_cell.angle_beta   90.00
_cell.angle_gamma   90.00
#
_symmetry.space_group_name_H-M   'P 1'
#
loop_
_entity.id
_entity.type
_entity.pdbx_description
1 polymer ?
#
loop_
_entity_poly.entity_id
_entity_poly.type
_entity_poly.pdbx_seq_one_letter_code
_entity_poly.pdbx_strand_id
1 'polypeptide(L)'
;MKRKGPPPSDNMRAEYTFDYTHAVRGKYYRRLIKEGANVAVLEPDVANAFRDSASVNAALRSLLEMSEATRRLTTHTKRGPKKRVAA
;
A
#
# COMPACT_ATOMS: atom_id res chain seq x y z
N MET A 1 -4.52 -10.07 47.84
CA MET A 1 -5.69 -10.09 46.92
C MET A 1 -5.28 -10.79 45.63
N LYS A 2 -5.79 -12.00 45.36
CA LYS A 2 -5.47 -12.73 44.13
C LYS A 2 -6.22 -12.09 42.96
N ARG A 3 -5.50 -11.65 41.91
CA ARG A 3 -6.12 -11.13 40.68
C ARG A 3 -6.74 -12.30 39.91
N LYS A 4 -8.05 -12.21 39.63
CA LYS A 4 -8.81 -13.15 38.80
C LYS A 4 -8.27 -13.04 37.36
N GLY A 5 -7.81 -14.17 36.80
CA GLY A 5 -7.36 -14.24 35.41
C GLY A 5 -8.49 -13.94 34.41
N PRO A 6 -8.16 -13.54 33.17
CA PRO A 6 -9.16 -13.24 32.15
C PRO A 6 -10.03 -14.47 31.85
N PRO A 7 -11.34 -14.28 31.59
CA PRO A 7 -12.23 -15.39 31.26
C PRO A 7 -11.80 -16.05 29.94
N PRO A 8 -11.92 -17.38 29.82
CA PRO A 8 -11.62 -18.07 28.56
C PRO A 8 -12.58 -17.58 27.48
N SER A 9 -12.02 -17.16 26.36
CA SER A 9 -12.79 -16.75 25.19
C SER A 9 -13.45 -17.98 24.56
N ASP A 10 -14.78 -18.00 24.58
CA ASP A 10 -15.66 -19.11 24.16
C ASP A 10 -15.52 -19.55 22.69
N ASN A 11 -14.73 -18.82 21.89
CA ASN A 11 -14.53 -19.06 20.46
C ASN A 11 -13.10 -19.52 20.08
N MET A 12 -12.19 -19.72 21.04
CA MET A 12 -10.84 -20.19 20.75
C MET A 12 -10.73 -21.71 20.87
N ARG A 13 -10.10 -22.34 19.87
CA ARG A 13 -9.82 -23.79 19.90
C ARG A 13 -8.85 -24.10 21.04
N ALA A 14 -9.01 -25.25 21.69
CA ALA A 14 -8.18 -25.68 22.82
C ALA A 14 -6.68 -25.77 22.50
N GLU A 15 -6.32 -25.95 21.23
CA GLU A 15 -4.93 -25.96 20.73
C GLU A 15 -4.25 -24.58 20.78
N TYR A 16 -5.01 -23.48 20.86
CA TYR A 16 -4.45 -22.13 20.92
C TYR A 16 -4.18 -21.71 22.36
N THR A 17 -2.95 -21.98 22.82
CA THR A 17 -2.41 -21.38 24.05
C THR A 17 -1.41 -20.29 23.68
N PHE A 18 -1.78 -19.02 23.86
CA PHE A 18 -0.90 -17.91 23.55
C PHE A 18 -0.05 -17.53 24.77
N ASP A 19 1.23 -17.93 24.76
CA ASP A 19 2.21 -17.46 25.75
C ASP A 19 2.90 -16.17 25.25
N TYR A 20 2.49 -15.04 25.82
CA TYR A 20 3.04 -13.71 25.49
C TYR A 20 4.21 -13.30 26.39
N THR A 21 4.72 -14.17 27.28
CA THR A 21 5.84 -13.81 28.19
C THR A 21 7.10 -13.37 27.45
N HIS A 22 7.32 -13.89 26.24
CA HIS A 22 8.45 -13.55 25.37
C HIS A 22 8.07 -12.59 24.24
N ALA A 23 6.85 -12.05 24.23
CA ALA A 23 6.38 -11.18 23.16
C ALA A 23 7.03 -9.79 23.26
N VAL A 24 7.74 -9.38 22.21
CA VAL A 24 8.37 -8.06 22.13
C VAL A 24 7.59 -7.16 21.17
N ARG A 25 7.07 -6.05 21.68
CA ARG A 25 6.34 -5.07 20.87
C ARG A 25 7.23 -4.55 19.74
N GLY A 26 6.76 -4.67 18.50
CA GLY A 26 7.45 -4.15 17.33
C GLY A 26 8.74 -4.89 16.96
N LYS A 27 8.96 -6.15 17.38
CA LYS A 27 10.19 -6.92 17.09
C LYS A 27 10.71 -6.80 15.64
N TYR A 28 9.82 -6.70 14.66
CA TYR A 28 10.16 -6.60 13.23
C TYR A 28 9.75 -5.30 12.55
N TYR A 29 9.30 -4.27 13.29
CA TYR A 29 8.74 -3.06 12.66
C TYR A 29 9.75 -2.37 11.73
N ARG A 30 11.02 -2.25 12.16
CA ARG A 30 12.08 -1.61 11.35
C ARG A 30 12.33 -2.35 10.05
N ARG A 31 12.24 -3.69 10.08
CA ARG A 31 12.45 -4.53 8.91
C ARG A 31 11.30 -4.36 7.93
N LEU A 32 10.07 -4.43 8.41
CA LEU A 32 8.86 -4.25 7.58
C LEU A 32 8.80 -2.87 6.91
N ILE A 33 9.18 -1.80 7.64
CA ILE A 33 9.27 -0.45 7.04
C ILE A 33 10.33 -0.40 5.93
N LYS A 34 11.50 -1.01 6.15
CA LYS A 34 12.58 -1.04 5.14
C LYS A 34 12.22 -1.88 3.91
N GLU A 35 11.55 -3.00 4.11
CA GLU A 35 11.10 -3.91 3.04
C GLU A 35 9.87 -3.37 2.30
N GLY A 36 9.25 -2.29 2.80
CA GLY A 36 8.06 -1.72 2.18
C GLY A 36 6.85 -2.65 2.22
N ALA A 37 6.79 -3.58 3.17
CA ALA A 37 5.73 -4.56 3.33
C ALA A 37 4.46 -3.94 3.96
N ASN A 38 4.04 -2.80 3.44
CA ASN A 38 2.85 -2.09 3.90
C ASN A 38 1.60 -2.71 3.24
N VAL A 39 0.60 -3.03 4.05
CA VAL A 39 -0.69 -3.51 3.55
C VAL A 39 -1.53 -2.30 3.15
N ALA A 40 -1.86 -2.20 1.86
CA ALA A 40 -2.82 -1.24 1.35
C ALA A 40 -4.17 -1.96 1.14
N VAL A 41 -5.22 -1.47 1.79
CA VAL A 41 -6.58 -2.01 1.64
C VAL A 41 -7.22 -1.37 0.41
N LEU A 42 -7.73 -2.19 -0.49
CA LEU A 42 -8.50 -1.76 -1.64
C LEU A 42 -10.00 -1.79 -1.30
N GLU A 43 -10.77 -0.91 -1.93
CA GLU A 43 -12.23 -1.00 -1.89
C GLU A 43 -12.70 -2.34 -2.50
N PRO A 44 -13.82 -2.92 -2.03
CA PRO A 44 -14.25 -4.26 -2.44
C PRO A 44 -14.49 -4.41 -3.95
N ASP A 45 -15.01 -3.37 -4.60
CA ASP A 45 -15.24 -3.33 -6.04
C ASP A 45 -13.93 -3.43 -6.83
N VAL A 46 -12.90 -2.69 -6.41
CA VAL A 46 -11.56 -2.73 -7.01
C VAL A 46 -10.89 -4.06 -6.70
N ALA A 47 -11.00 -4.55 -5.46
CA ALA A 47 -10.43 -5.85 -5.07
C ALA A 47 -11.02 -7.01 -5.88
N ASN A 48 -12.32 -6.96 -6.22
CA ASN A 48 -12.98 -7.96 -7.06
C ASN A 48 -12.54 -7.91 -8.53
N ALA A 49 -12.06 -6.75 -9.01
CA ALA A 49 -11.61 -6.58 -10.39
C ALA A 49 -10.21 -7.16 -10.64
N PHE A 50 -9.37 -7.31 -9.60
CA PHE A 50 -7.98 -7.75 -9.73
C PHE A 50 -7.72 -9.06 -8.98
N ARG A 51 -6.99 -9.98 -9.61
CA ARG A 51 -6.72 -11.31 -9.04
C ARG A 51 -5.62 -11.30 -7.98
N ASP A 52 -4.62 -10.44 -8.14
CA ASP A 52 -3.46 -10.34 -7.24
C ASP A 52 -2.83 -8.95 -7.23
N SER A 53 -1.90 -8.73 -6.31
CA SER A 53 -1.17 -7.46 -6.18
C SER A 53 -0.28 -7.14 -7.38
N ALA A 54 0.19 -8.15 -8.12
CA ALA A 54 1.01 -7.92 -9.31
C ALA A 54 0.18 -7.26 -10.41
N SER A 55 -1.05 -7.73 -10.64
CA SER A 55 -1.99 -7.17 -11.62
C SER A 55 -2.41 -5.73 -11.28
N VAL A 56 -2.69 -5.43 -10.01
CA VAL A 56 -2.98 -4.08 -9.53
C VAL A 56 -1.80 -3.14 -9.83
N ASN A 57 -0.59 -3.55 -9.43
CA ASN A 57 0.60 -2.73 -9.61
C ASN A 57 0.94 -2.50 -11.08
N ALA A 58 0.71 -3.48 -11.95
CA ALA A 58 0.88 -3.33 -13.39
C ALA A 58 -0.07 -2.26 -13.95
N ALA A 59 -1.36 -2.32 -13.61
CA ALA A 59 -2.35 -1.35 -14.05
C ALA A 59 -2.02 0.08 -13.57
N LEU A 60 -1.62 0.23 -12.30
CA LEU A 60 -1.24 1.53 -11.75
C LEU A 60 0.01 2.11 -12.44
N ARG A 61 1.00 1.27 -12.78
CA ARG A 61 2.19 1.72 -13.53
C ARG A 61 1.83 2.20 -14.93
N SER A 62 0.99 1.46 -15.66
CA SER A 62 0.52 1.89 -16.98
C SER A 62 -0.22 3.24 -16.92
N LEU A 63 -1.04 3.46 -15.88
CA LEU A 63 -1.71 4.74 -15.67
C LEU A 63 -0.72 5.89 -15.43
N LEU A 64 0.33 5.65 -14.65
CA LEU A 64 1.39 6.65 -14.42
C LEU A 64 2.13 6.99 -15.71
N GLU A 65 2.46 6.00 -16.55
CA GLU A 65 3.11 6.21 -17.84
C GLU A 65 2.24 7.04 -18.79
N MET A 66 0.94 6.74 -18.87
CA MET A 66 -0.01 7.52 -19.66
C MET A 66 -0.10 8.96 -19.17
N SER A 67 -0.21 9.15 -17.85
CA SER A 67 -0.26 10.48 -17.23
C SER A 67 1.00 11.30 -17.55
N GLU A 68 2.19 10.71 -17.46
CA GLU A 68 3.44 11.38 -17.82
C GLU A 68 3.51 11.72 -19.31
N ALA A 69 3.06 10.84 -20.19
CA ALA A 69 2.99 11.11 -21.63
C ALA A 69 2.07 12.31 -21.94
N THR A 70 0.88 12.34 -21.34
CA THR A 70 -0.06 13.46 -21.48
C THR A 70 0.51 14.77 -20.90
N ARG A 71 1.19 14.70 -19.76
CA ARG A 71 1.84 15.87 -19.13
C ARG A 71 2.93 16.46 -20.02
N ARG A 72 3.75 15.63 -20.67
CA ARG A 72 4.80 16.08 -21.60
C ARG A 72 4.21 16.80 -22.82
N LEU A 73 3.15 16.26 -23.39
CA LEU A 73 2.49 16.84 -24.56
C LEU A 73 1.92 18.22 -24.26
N THR A 74 1.21 18.37 -23.14
CA THR A 74 0.61 19.64 -22.70
C THR A 74 1.67 20.69 -22.29
N THR A 75 2.80 20.24 -21.73
CA THR A 75 3.93 21.12 -21.41
C THR A 75 4.62 21.63 -22.67
N HIS A 76 4.75 20.79 -23.71
CA HIS A 76 5.37 21.17 -24.98
C HIS A 76 4.56 22.25 -25.72
N THR A 77 3.23 22.21 -25.66
CA THR A 77 2.36 23.22 -26.28
C THR A 77 2.48 24.62 -25.67
N LYS A 78 3.03 24.78 -24.45
CA LYS A 78 3.27 26.11 -23.86
C LYS A 78 4.48 26.85 -24.45
N ARG A 79 5.36 26.15 -25.17
CA ARG A 79 6.48 26.77 -25.91
C ARG A 79 6.02 27.12 -27.33
N GLY A 80 5.13 28.10 -27.45
CA GLY A 80 4.80 28.72 -28.74
C GLY A 80 6.04 29.34 -29.40
N PRO A 81 6.11 29.42 -30.73
CA PRO A 81 7.28 29.89 -31.44
C PRO A 81 7.60 31.33 -31.03
N LYS A 82 8.82 31.58 -30.54
CA LYS A 82 9.32 32.95 -30.34
C LYS A 82 9.30 33.63 -31.71
N LYS A 83 8.36 34.56 -31.89
CA LYS A 83 8.23 35.42 -33.07
C LYS A 83 9.61 36.06 -33.32
N ARG A 84 10.32 35.59 -34.36
CA ARG A 84 11.56 36.23 -34.82
C ARG A 84 11.12 37.51 -35.54
N VAL A 85 11.21 38.64 -34.85
CA VAL A 85 11.06 39.94 -35.48
C VAL A 85 12.36 40.19 -36.24
N ALA A 86 12.29 40.16 -37.57
CA ALA A 86 13.38 40.58 -38.44
C ALA A 86 13.33 42.11 -38.59
N ALA A 87 14.52 42.73 -38.53
CA ALA A 87 14.77 44.15 -38.74
C ALA A 87 14.86 44.48 -40.23
#